data_AF-A0A8C8EWG3-F1
#
_entry.id   AF-A0A8C8EWG3-F1
#
_cell.length_a   1.000
_cell.length_b   1.000
_cell.length_c   1.000
_cell.angle_alpha   90.00
_cell.angle_beta   90.00
_cell.angle_gamma   90.00
#
_symmetry.space_group_name_H-M   'P 1'
#
loop_
_entity.id
_entity.type
_entity.pdbx_description
1 polymer ?
#
loop_
_entity_poly.entity_id
_entity_poly.type
_entity_poly.pdbx_seq_one_letter_code
_entity_poly.pdbx_strand_id
1 'polypeptide(L)'
;MQYCSTRGGVQGWDFQDVLLSGYAPDGGMFMPETLPTLTPDTLRSWSSLSYPQLVTEVCSLFIPTELIPRADLDGLVSAALSGFAVPGVVSLARLKGGLCVLELFHGETLAFKDLAMTCTVRFLDYFLRKESRRAIVLVGTSGDTGGSAIQSARGLGGVDVVVVYPRGRITLVQEKQMTTCLEDNIHVFAADGSSDDIDVPIRRLFSDQELVKQHSLMSLNSVNWSRVMVQLAHFIYAYLHVSGLEQAEMGAPLPALEMVVPTGGAGNIAAGCIVKQMGIPLCLVAMTNANDIVHRTVQSGDFSMATNVTQTMAPAIDIQDPYNMERVFWLLSGRDGALVKGMMEEFQHSHRHTLPEALHKQK
;
A
#
# COMPACT_ATOMS: atom_id res chain seq x y z
N MET A 1 16.79 10.14 -3.39
CA MET A 1 15.55 10.06 -2.60
C MET A 1 15.91 9.57 -1.22
N GLN A 2 15.36 10.17 -0.17
CA GLN A 2 15.55 9.78 1.23
C GLN A 2 14.17 9.65 1.91
N TYR A 3 14.13 8.88 2.97
CA TYR A 3 12.91 8.49 3.67
C TYR A 3 13.00 8.79 5.17
N CYS A 4 11.85 9.12 5.74
CA CYS A 4 11.66 9.38 7.15
C CYS A 4 10.49 8.60 7.73
N SER A 5 10.47 8.47 9.05
CA SER A 5 9.31 7.96 9.79
C SER A 5 8.23 9.03 9.93
N THR A 6 6.97 8.63 9.79
CA THR A 6 5.79 9.45 10.11
C THR A 6 5.73 9.90 11.56
N ARG A 7 6.52 9.30 12.47
CA ARG A 7 6.61 9.67 13.89
C ARG A 7 7.87 10.49 14.23
N GLY A 8 8.69 10.80 13.22
CA GLY A 8 9.83 11.73 13.32
C GLY A 8 11.11 11.17 13.94
N GLY A 9 11.14 9.91 14.39
CA GLY A 9 12.31 9.32 15.03
C GLY A 9 13.40 8.81 14.06
N VAL A 10 13.12 8.76 12.76
CA VAL A 10 14.02 8.24 11.72
C VAL A 10 14.00 9.16 10.50
N GLN A 11 15.18 9.46 9.94
CA GLN A 11 15.40 10.28 8.72
C GLN A 11 16.63 9.76 7.96
N GLY A 12 16.76 10.14 6.68
CA GLY A 12 17.93 9.84 5.86
C GLY A 12 18.11 8.37 5.49
N TRP A 13 17.03 7.57 5.55
CA TRP A 13 17.05 6.18 5.09
C TRP A 13 16.85 6.13 3.58
N ASP A 14 17.52 5.21 2.90
CA ASP A 14 17.33 5.05 1.46
C ASP A 14 16.17 4.08 1.13
N PHE A 15 15.92 3.84 -0.15
CA PHE A 15 14.83 2.93 -0.56
C PHE A 15 15.08 1.48 -0.12
N GLN A 16 16.33 1.03 -0.15
CA GLN A 16 16.67 -0.33 0.23
C GLN A 16 16.43 -0.54 1.73
N ASP A 17 16.86 0.40 2.57
CA ASP A 17 16.63 0.35 4.02
C ASP A 17 15.12 0.24 4.33
N VAL A 18 14.31 1.06 3.66
CA VAL A 18 12.86 1.07 3.85
C VAL A 18 12.20 -0.19 3.31
N LEU A 19 12.59 -0.66 2.12
CA LEU A 19 12.04 -1.86 1.51
C LEU A 19 12.29 -3.11 2.36
N LEU A 20 13.50 -3.23 2.92
CA LEU A 20 13.95 -4.35 3.75
C LEU A 20 13.53 -4.21 5.23
N SER A 21 12.56 -3.34 5.50
CA SER A 21 12.00 -3.11 6.83
C SER A 21 10.50 -3.48 6.89
N GLY A 22 9.93 -3.41 8.10
CA GLY A 22 8.49 -3.43 8.31
C GLY A 22 8.02 -2.03 8.71
N TYR A 23 8.05 -1.78 10.02
CA TYR A 23 7.86 -0.46 10.61
C TYR A 23 9.20 0.25 10.78
N ALA A 24 9.15 1.57 10.89
CA ALA A 24 10.29 2.33 11.37
C ALA A 24 10.61 1.95 12.84
N PRO A 25 11.88 2.08 13.30
CA PRO A 25 12.27 1.77 14.68
C PRO A 25 11.45 2.47 15.79
N ASP A 26 10.83 3.60 15.50
CA ASP A 26 9.95 4.34 16.41
C ASP A 26 8.47 3.89 16.35
N GLY A 27 8.20 2.80 15.63
CA GLY A 27 6.86 2.24 15.39
C GLY A 27 6.07 2.96 14.29
N GLY A 28 6.65 3.99 13.66
CA GLY A 28 6.01 4.72 12.56
C GLY A 28 6.09 4.02 11.21
N MET A 29 5.55 4.67 10.20
CA MET A 29 5.61 4.23 8.80
C MET A 29 6.62 5.05 8.02
N PHE A 30 7.23 4.44 7.02
CA PHE A 30 8.10 5.18 6.12
C PHE A 30 7.31 5.97 5.07
N MET A 31 7.79 7.19 4.83
CA MET A 31 7.36 8.14 3.80
C MET A 31 8.61 8.83 3.22
N PRO A 32 8.59 9.24 1.94
CA PRO A 32 9.67 10.04 1.38
C PRO A 32 9.72 11.42 2.07
N GLU A 33 10.92 11.92 2.35
CA GLU A 33 11.10 13.24 2.99
C GLU A 33 10.52 14.38 2.13
N THR A 34 10.55 14.19 0.81
CA THR A 34 9.97 15.10 -0.19
C THR A 34 9.15 14.34 -1.21
N LEU A 35 7.95 14.84 -1.51
CA LEU A 35 7.14 14.33 -2.61
C LEU A 35 7.51 15.03 -3.93
N PRO A 36 7.81 14.29 -5.00
CA PRO A 36 7.98 14.84 -6.34
C PRO A 36 6.69 15.48 -6.86
N THR A 37 6.79 16.62 -7.53
CA THR A 37 5.65 17.27 -8.20
C THR A 37 5.55 16.80 -9.65
N LEU A 38 4.38 16.35 -10.09
CA LEU A 38 4.12 16.00 -11.48
C LEU A 38 3.56 17.19 -12.23
N THR A 39 4.31 17.68 -13.23
CA THR A 39 3.86 18.80 -14.06
C THR A 39 2.81 18.34 -15.09
N PRO A 40 1.96 19.24 -15.59
CA PRO A 40 1.06 18.93 -16.70
C PRO A 40 1.77 18.31 -17.90
N ASP A 41 2.98 18.78 -18.23
CA ASP A 41 3.77 18.24 -19.34
C ASP A 41 4.26 16.83 -19.06
N THR A 42 4.65 16.53 -17.82
CA THR A 42 5.00 15.16 -17.41
C THR A 42 3.79 14.24 -17.58
N LEU A 43 2.61 14.64 -17.09
CA LEU A 43 1.38 13.87 -17.22
C LEU A 43 1.01 13.62 -18.69
N ARG A 44 1.09 14.64 -19.54
CA ARG A 44 0.86 14.48 -20.99
C ARG A 44 1.88 13.54 -21.64
N SER A 45 3.15 13.61 -21.25
CA SER A 45 4.17 12.69 -21.77
C SER A 45 3.89 11.23 -21.36
N TRP A 46 3.27 11.03 -20.19
CA TRP A 46 2.96 9.71 -19.66
C TRP A 46 1.63 9.12 -20.18
N SER A 47 0.78 9.90 -20.87
CA SER A 47 -0.53 9.43 -21.32
C SER A 47 -0.46 8.28 -22.34
N SER A 48 0.67 8.15 -23.04
CA SER A 48 0.91 7.09 -24.03
C SER A 48 1.59 5.84 -23.46
N LEU A 49 1.99 5.86 -22.19
CA LEU A 49 2.69 4.74 -21.57
C LEU A 49 1.75 3.57 -21.29
N SER A 50 2.24 2.36 -21.52
CA SER A 50 1.60 1.16 -20.98
C SER A 50 1.65 1.17 -19.46
N TYR A 51 0.76 0.42 -18.80
CA TYR A 51 0.72 0.35 -17.35
C TYR A 51 2.07 -0.06 -16.72
N PRO A 52 2.80 -1.09 -17.22
CA PRO A 52 4.14 -1.39 -16.70
C PRO A 52 5.15 -0.25 -16.85
N GLN A 53 5.15 0.44 -18.00
CA GLN A 53 6.04 1.59 -18.20
C GLN A 53 5.70 2.72 -17.23
N LEU A 54 4.42 2.98 -16.99
CA LEU A 54 3.98 3.96 -15.99
C LEU A 54 4.41 3.55 -14.57
N VAL A 55 4.30 2.27 -14.21
CA VAL A 55 4.81 1.76 -12.93
C VAL A 55 6.31 2.01 -12.80
N THR A 56 7.10 1.77 -13.85
CA THR A 56 8.53 2.09 -13.84
C THR A 56 8.78 3.58 -13.63
N GLU A 57 8.11 4.46 -14.40
CA GLU A 57 8.29 5.91 -14.27
C GLU A 57 7.97 6.38 -12.85
N VAL A 58 6.86 5.92 -12.28
CA VAL A 58 6.48 6.21 -10.90
C VAL A 58 7.54 5.71 -9.92
N CYS A 59 7.99 4.46 -10.03
CA CYS A 59 9.03 3.90 -9.15
C CYS A 59 10.35 4.69 -9.27
N SER A 60 10.71 5.15 -10.47
CA SER A 60 11.95 5.89 -10.71
C SER A 60 11.99 7.26 -10.02
N LEU A 61 10.83 7.84 -9.66
CA LEU A 61 10.78 9.06 -8.85
C LEU A 61 11.27 8.82 -7.41
N PHE A 62 11.16 7.58 -6.93
CA PHE A 62 11.35 7.22 -5.53
C PHE A 62 12.56 6.28 -5.31
N ILE A 63 13.04 5.63 -6.37
CA ILE A 63 14.18 4.72 -6.35
C ILE A 63 15.32 5.35 -7.18
N PRO A 64 16.38 5.86 -6.52
CA PRO A 64 17.54 6.39 -7.22
C PRO A 64 18.24 5.33 -8.08
N THR A 65 18.79 5.76 -9.21
CA THR A 65 19.48 4.88 -10.17
C THR A 65 20.74 4.22 -9.60
N GLU A 66 21.28 4.78 -8.53
CA GLU A 66 22.42 4.23 -7.79
C GLU A 66 22.05 2.95 -7.02
N LEU A 67 20.77 2.83 -6.60
CA LEU A 67 20.27 1.63 -5.91
C LEU A 67 19.81 0.55 -6.90
N ILE A 68 18.97 0.96 -7.86
CA ILE A 68 18.48 0.10 -8.94
C ILE A 68 18.69 0.83 -10.28
N PRO A 69 19.65 0.39 -11.10
CA PRO A 69 19.84 0.95 -12.45
C PRO A 69 18.55 0.88 -13.27
N ARG A 70 18.35 1.85 -14.17
CA ARG A 70 17.11 1.97 -14.95
C ARG A 70 16.74 0.68 -15.69
N ALA A 71 17.71 0.05 -16.35
CA ALA A 71 17.50 -1.21 -17.08
C ALA A 71 17.04 -2.36 -16.16
N ASP A 72 17.58 -2.42 -14.94
CA ASP A 72 17.17 -3.42 -13.95
C ASP A 72 15.76 -3.12 -13.44
N LEU A 73 15.43 -1.85 -13.16
CA LEU A 73 14.08 -1.45 -12.76
C LEU A 73 13.04 -1.81 -13.82
N ASP A 74 13.32 -1.51 -15.09
CA ASP A 74 12.47 -1.88 -16.23
C ASP A 74 12.25 -3.40 -16.29
N GLY A 75 13.32 -4.18 -16.12
CA GLY A 75 13.26 -5.65 -16.10
C GLY A 75 12.46 -6.21 -14.93
N LEU A 76 12.65 -5.67 -13.72
CA LEU A 76 11.96 -6.10 -12.51
C LEU A 76 10.45 -5.83 -12.59
N VAL A 77 10.06 -4.63 -13.03
CA VAL A 77 8.64 -4.25 -13.19
C VAL A 77 7.98 -5.06 -14.31
N SER A 78 8.65 -5.20 -15.46
CA SER A 78 8.13 -6.00 -16.57
C SER A 78 7.93 -7.46 -16.16
N ALA A 79 8.89 -8.06 -15.46
CA ALA A 79 8.77 -9.42 -14.95
C ALA A 79 7.64 -9.57 -13.92
N ALA A 80 7.50 -8.60 -12.99
CA ALA A 80 6.44 -8.61 -11.98
C ALA A 80 5.04 -8.62 -12.58
N LEU A 81 4.83 -7.85 -13.66
CA LEU A 81 3.50 -7.62 -14.23
C LEU A 81 3.22 -8.51 -15.46
N SER A 82 4.14 -9.39 -15.84
CA SER A 82 4.01 -10.27 -17.02
C SER A 82 2.94 -11.36 -16.88
N GLY A 83 2.60 -11.77 -15.67
CA GLY A 83 1.67 -12.88 -15.38
C GLY A 83 0.19 -12.50 -15.35
N PHE A 84 -0.17 -11.27 -15.72
CA PHE A 84 -1.55 -10.80 -15.67
C PHE A 84 -2.36 -11.31 -16.87
N ALA A 85 -3.62 -11.66 -16.64
CA ALA A 85 -4.51 -12.28 -17.62
C ALA A 85 -4.89 -11.36 -18.79
N VAL A 86 -4.72 -10.04 -18.64
CA VAL A 86 -4.94 -9.06 -19.69
C VAL A 86 -3.62 -8.42 -20.12
N PRO A 87 -3.35 -8.23 -21.43
CA PRO A 87 -2.06 -7.69 -21.90
C PRO A 87 -1.72 -6.30 -21.33
N GLY A 88 -2.74 -5.49 -21.03
CA GLY A 88 -2.58 -4.17 -20.43
C GLY A 88 -2.34 -4.17 -18.92
N VAL A 89 -2.30 -5.33 -18.26
CA VAL A 89 -2.22 -5.55 -16.79
C VAL A 89 -3.46 -5.08 -16.03
N VAL A 90 -3.97 -3.89 -16.36
CA VAL A 90 -5.22 -3.30 -15.88
C VAL A 90 -6.16 -3.03 -17.06
N SER A 91 -7.46 -2.92 -16.79
CA SER A 91 -8.48 -2.61 -17.78
C SER A 91 -9.42 -1.53 -17.27
N LEU A 92 -9.99 -0.73 -18.18
CA LEU A 92 -10.94 0.33 -17.84
C LEU A 92 -12.30 0.04 -18.46
N ALA A 93 -13.27 -0.36 -17.64
CA ALA A 93 -14.64 -0.56 -18.07
C ALA A 93 -15.42 0.77 -17.97
N ARG A 94 -15.93 1.25 -19.11
CA ARG A 94 -16.77 2.46 -19.15
C ARG A 94 -18.25 2.07 -19.07
N LEU A 95 -18.94 2.57 -18.05
CA LEU A 95 -20.34 2.32 -17.78
C LEU A 95 -21.21 3.53 -18.15
N LYS A 96 -22.53 3.37 -18.06
CA LYS A 96 -23.48 4.46 -18.32
C LYS A 96 -23.28 5.61 -17.33
N GLY A 97 -23.51 6.85 -17.80
CA GLY A 97 -23.47 8.04 -16.95
C GLY A 97 -22.06 8.54 -16.60
N GLY A 98 -21.04 8.16 -17.38
CA GLY A 98 -19.66 8.61 -17.15
C GLY A 98 -18.92 7.84 -16.05
N LEU A 99 -19.58 6.90 -15.39
CA LEU A 99 -18.96 6.02 -14.40
C LEU A 99 -17.93 5.10 -15.10
N CYS A 100 -16.72 5.06 -14.58
CA CYS A 100 -15.67 4.15 -15.04
C CYS A 100 -15.25 3.24 -13.89
N VAL A 101 -14.98 1.97 -14.20
CA VAL A 101 -14.42 0.99 -13.26
C VAL A 101 -13.02 0.64 -13.74
N LEU A 102 -12.01 0.94 -12.92
CA LEU A 102 -10.65 0.47 -13.15
C LEU A 102 -10.51 -0.94 -12.57
N GLU A 103 -10.40 -1.92 -13.46
CA GLU A 103 -10.24 -3.32 -13.11
C GLU A 103 -8.78 -3.60 -12.75
N LEU A 104 -8.54 -3.84 -11.47
CA LEU A 104 -7.22 -4.11 -10.89
C LEU A 104 -7.01 -5.59 -10.54
N PHE A 105 -7.92 -6.47 -10.94
CA PHE A 105 -8.03 -7.85 -10.47
C PHE A 105 -7.56 -8.89 -11.51
N HIS A 106 -6.75 -8.49 -12.48
CA HIS A 106 -6.31 -9.40 -13.56
C HIS A 106 -5.03 -10.18 -13.22
N GLY A 107 -4.53 -10.09 -11.98
CA GLY A 107 -3.43 -10.90 -11.48
C GLY A 107 -3.89 -12.31 -11.08
N GLU A 108 -2.95 -13.19 -10.79
CA GLU A 108 -3.23 -14.61 -10.48
C GLU A 108 -4.15 -14.82 -9.28
N THR A 109 -4.16 -13.89 -8.31
CA THR A 109 -5.00 -14.01 -7.11
C THR A 109 -6.31 -13.25 -7.24
N LEU A 110 -6.55 -12.62 -8.40
CA LEU A 110 -7.75 -11.86 -8.72
C LEU A 110 -7.99 -10.66 -7.79
N ALA A 111 -6.90 -10.05 -7.28
CA ALA A 111 -6.97 -8.92 -6.36
C ALA A 111 -5.99 -7.81 -6.73
N PHE A 112 -6.38 -6.55 -6.48
CA PHE A 112 -5.52 -5.38 -6.74
C PHE A 112 -4.17 -5.41 -6.03
N LYS A 113 -4.06 -6.22 -4.97
CA LYS A 113 -2.84 -6.37 -4.19
C LYS A 113 -1.72 -6.98 -5.02
N ASP A 114 -2.03 -7.77 -6.06
CA ASP A 114 -1.05 -8.39 -6.96
C ASP A 114 -0.15 -7.37 -7.65
N LEU A 115 -0.71 -6.23 -8.09
CA LEU A 115 0.02 -5.19 -8.82
C LEU A 115 1.24 -4.70 -8.03
N ALA A 116 1.01 -4.35 -6.78
CA ALA A 116 2.05 -3.84 -5.89
C ALA A 116 2.87 -4.96 -5.25
N MET A 117 2.26 -6.11 -4.94
CA MET A 117 2.94 -7.20 -4.25
C MET A 117 4.03 -7.82 -5.12
N THR A 118 3.70 -8.13 -6.38
CA THR A 118 4.66 -8.74 -7.32
C THR A 118 5.87 -7.83 -7.53
N CYS A 119 5.65 -6.53 -7.74
CA CYS A 119 6.73 -5.55 -7.85
C CYS A 119 7.59 -5.48 -6.59
N THR A 120 6.97 -5.33 -5.41
CA THR A 120 7.69 -5.26 -4.13
C THR A 120 8.54 -6.51 -3.89
N VAL A 121 8.02 -7.70 -4.17
CA VAL A 121 8.76 -8.95 -4.00
C VAL A 121 9.94 -9.03 -4.98
N ARG A 122 9.79 -8.57 -6.23
CA ARG A 122 10.90 -8.49 -7.19
C ARG A 122 12.00 -7.54 -6.71
N PHE A 123 11.64 -6.37 -6.18
CA PHE A 123 12.62 -5.44 -5.62
C PHE A 123 13.34 -6.05 -4.41
N LEU A 124 12.60 -6.70 -3.52
CA LEU A 124 13.15 -7.35 -2.33
C LEU A 124 14.12 -8.48 -2.71
N ASP A 125 13.72 -9.36 -3.63
CA ASP A 125 14.55 -10.46 -4.14
C ASP A 125 15.80 -9.95 -4.87
N TYR A 126 15.71 -8.84 -5.60
CA TYR A 126 16.87 -8.18 -6.21
C TYR A 126 17.94 -7.82 -5.18
N PHE A 127 17.57 -7.15 -4.07
CA PHE A 127 18.54 -6.79 -3.03
C PHE A 127 19.02 -8.00 -2.23
N LEU A 128 18.14 -8.95 -1.88
CA LEU A 128 18.55 -10.15 -1.16
C LEU A 128 19.57 -10.99 -1.95
N ARG A 129 19.39 -11.12 -3.27
CA ARG A 129 20.38 -11.79 -4.13
C ARG A 129 21.68 -11.01 -4.21
N LYS A 130 21.61 -9.68 -4.39
CA LYS A 130 22.78 -8.81 -4.46
C LYS A 130 23.65 -8.90 -3.19
N GLU A 131 23.01 -9.03 -2.03
CA GLU A 131 23.69 -9.15 -0.74
C GLU A 131 23.95 -10.61 -0.31
N SER A 132 23.50 -11.61 -1.07
CA SER A 132 23.52 -13.02 -0.68
C SER A 132 22.91 -13.27 0.71
N ARG A 133 21.78 -12.61 0.99
CA ARG A 133 21.07 -12.65 2.27
C ARG A 133 19.75 -13.39 2.16
N ARG A 134 19.25 -13.80 3.33
CA ARG A 134 17.90 -14.36 3.52
C ARG A 134 17.07 -13.45 4.41
N ALA A 135 15.75 -13.51 4.26
CA ALA A 135 14.81 -12.78 5.11
C ALA A 135 13.61 -13.64 5.49
N ILE A 136 13.01 -13.34 6.64
CA ILE A 136 11.70 -13.86 7.02
C ILE A 136 10.68 -12.73 6.87
N VAL A 137 9.68 -12.96 6.01
CA VAL A 137 8.59 -12.03 5.75
C VAL A 137 7.38 -12.43 6.58
N LEU A 138 6.85 -11.49 7.36
CA LEU A 138 5.62 -11.66 8.14
C LEU A 138 4.44 -10.96 7.44
N VAL A 139 3.34 -11.69 7.27
CA VAL A 139 2.10 -11.20 6.66
C VAL A 139 0.87 -11.53 7.51
N GLY A 140 0.25 -10.51 8.08
CA GLY A 140 -1.11 -10.59 8.62
C GLY A 140 -2.12 -10.30 7.52
N THR A 141 -3.20 -11.06 7.40
CA THR A 141 -4.17 -10.84 6.31
C THR A 141 -5.63 -11.05 6.68
N SER A 142 -6.49 -10.22 6.11
CA SER A 142 -7.95 -10.40 6.03
C SER A 142 -8.42 -11.18 4.79
N GLY A 143 -7.50 -11.79 4.03
CA GLY A 143 -7.80 -12.57 2.83
C GLY A 143 -6.76 -12.35 1.72
N ASP A 144 -7.00 -11.38 0.84
CA ASP A 144 -6.22 -11.28 -0.42
C ASP A 144 -4.72 -11.01 -0.21
N THR A 145 -4.31 -10.31 0.87
CA THR A 145 -2.89 -9.95 1.05
C THR A 145 -2.01 -11.19 1.16
N GLY A 146 -2.49 -12.22 1.87
CA GLY A 146 -1.76 -13.47 2.01
C GLY A 146 -1.63 -14.22 0.69
N GLY A 147 -2.73 -14.32 -0.07
CA GLY A 147 -2.72 -14.92 -1.40
C GLY A 147 -1.70 -14.24 -2.33
N SER A 148 -1.77 -12.91 -2.45
CA SER A 148 -0.83 -12.14 -3.28
C SER A 148 0.63 -12.33 -2.83
N ALA A 149 0.89 -12.32 -1.51
CA ALA A 149 2.23 -12.46 -0.96
C ALA A 149 2.84 -13.82 -1.31
N ILE A 150 2.07 -14.89 -1.09
CA ILE A 150 2.47 -16.26 -1.40
C ILE A 150 2.73 -16.39 -2.89
N GLN A 151 1.77 -15.98 -3.73
CA GLN A 151 1.93 -16.11 -5.17
C GLN A 151 3.12 -15.31 -5.73
N SER A 152 3.44 -14.18 -5.12
CA SER A 152 4.58 -13.35 -5.55
C SER A 152 5.93 -13.93 -5.11
N ALA A 153 5.99 -14.62 -3.97
CA ALA A 153 7.22 -15.07 -3.33
C ALA A 153 7.48 -16.58 -3.39
N ARG A 154 6.53 -17.36 -3.92
CA ARG A 154 6.62 -18.81 -4.06
C ARG A 154 7.92 -19.22 -4.79
N GLY A 155 8.66 -20.16 -4.20
CA GLY A 155 9.90 -20.70 -4.77
C GLY A 155 11.11 -19.76 -4.71
N LEU A 156 11.00 -18.60 -4.07
CA LEU A 156 12.14 -17.70 -3.89
C LEU A 156 13.06 -18.21 -2.78
N GLY A 157 14.22 -18.72 -3.17
CA GLY A 157 15.20 -19.27 -2.23
C GLY A 157 15.75 -18.27 -1.22
N GLY A 158 15.60 -16.95 -1.40
CA GLY A 158 16.07 -15.92 -0.46
C GLY A 158 15.07 -15.54 0.64
N VAL A 159 13.83 -16.02 0.59
CA VAL A 159 12.75 -15.51 1.44
C VAL A 159 11.90 -16.64 1.99
N ASP A 160 11.73 -16.68 3.31
CA ASP A 160 10.67 -17.45 3.96
C ASP A 160 9.47 -16.53 4.23
N VAL A 161 8.28 -16.91 3.79
CA VAL A 161 7.05 -16.12 3.98
C VAL A 161 6.13 -16.81 4.98
N VAL A 162 5.88 -16.12 6.10
CA VAL A 162 4.93 -16.55 7.12
C VAL A 162 3.65 -15.74 6.98
N VAL A 163 2.57 -16.42 6.62
CA VAL A 163 1.23 -15.82 6.46
C VAL A 163 0.32 -16.29 7.57
N VAL A 164 -0.33 -15.34 8.25
CA VAL A 164 -1.32 -15.60 9.30
C VAL A 164 -2.66 -14.99 8.90
N TYR A 165 -3.72 -15.82 8.91
CA TYR A 165 -5.08 -15.38 8.57
C TYR A 165 -6.10 -15.77 9.66
N PRO A 166 -7.20 -15.01 9.80
CA PRO A 166 -8.21 -15.29 10.82
C PRO A 166 -9.11 -16.45 10.38
N ARG A 167 -9.10 -17.52 11.18
CA ARG A 167 -9.86 -18.75 10.93
C ARG A 167 -11.35 -18.44 10.78
N GLY A 168 -11.95 -18.91 9.68
CA GLY A 168 -13.39 -18.79 9.42
C GLY A 168 -13.89 -17.38 9.09
N ARG A 169 -13.00 -16.40 8.92
CA ARG A 169 -13.36 -15.00 8.58
C ARG A 169 -13.03 -14.58 7.16
N ILE A 170 -12.37 -15.44 6.39
CA ILE A 170 -12.04 -15.20 4.98
C ILE A 170 -12.86 -16.13 4.09
N THR A 171 -12.94 -15.81 2.79
CA THR A 171 -13.63 -16.68 1.83
C THR A 171 -12.83 -17.97 1.59
N LEU A 172 -13.53 -19.04 1.21
CA LEU A 172 -12.89 -20.31 0.86
C LEU A 172 -11.90 -20.17 -0.32
N VAL A 173 -12.16 -19.24 -1.25
CA VAL A 173 -11.25 -18.97 -2.38
C VAL A 173 -9.93 -18.39 -1.88
N GLN A 174 -9.99 -17.37 -1.02
CA GLN A 174 -8.79 -16.76 -0.42
C GLN A 174 -8.01 -17.77 0.44
N GLU A 175 -8.71 -18.58 1.24
CA GLU A 175 -8.07 -19.62 2.04
C GLU A 175 -7.34 -20.65 1.16
N LYS A 176 -7.96 -21.10 0.06
CA LYS A 176 -7.35 -22.05 -0.87
C LYS A 176 -6.16 -21.44 -1.62
N GLN A 177 -6.22 -20.16 -2.00
CA GLN A 177 -5.07 -19.47 -2.61
C GLN A 177 -3.84 -19.50 -1.71
N MET A 178 -4.02 -19.54 -0.38
CA MET A 178 -2.92 -19.63 0.57
C MET A 178 -2.52 -21.06 0.89
N THR A 179 -3.48 -21.91 1.24
CA THR A 179 -3.24 -23.26 1.82
C THR A 179 -2.90 -24.33 0.80
N THR A 180 -3.01 -24.04 -0.50
CA THR A 180 -2.68 -25.01 -1.57
C THR A 180 -1.31 -24.79 -2.22
N CYS A 181 -0.58 -23.75 -1.81
CA CYS A 181 0.82 -23.57 -2.19
C CYS A 181 1.70 -24.55 -1.39
N LEU A 182 2.51 -25.33 -2.09
CA LEU A 182 3.35 -26.40 -1.50
C LEU A 182 4.86 -26.08 -1.58
N GLU A 183 5.24 -24.84 -1.86
CA GLU A 183 6.65 -24.46 -1.89
C GLU A 183 7.23 -24.42 -0.47
N ASP A 184 8.46 -24.92 -0.29
CA ASP A 184 9.12 -25.04 1.02
C ASP A 184 9.28 -23.70 1.77
N ASN A 185 9.31 -22.60 1.02
CA ASN A 185 9.52 -21.26 1.57
C ASN A 185 8.22 -20.56 2.02
N ILE A 186 7.07 -21.26 1.97
CA ILE A 186 5.75 -20.72 2.30
C ILE A 186 5.19 -21.41 3.54
N HIS A 187 4.89 -20.62 4.57
CA HIS A 187 4.39 -21.09 5.87
C HIS A 187 3.07 -20.42 6.19
N VAL A 188 1.97 -21.17 6.24
CA VAL A 188 0.61 -20.63 6.37
C VAL A 188 -0.02 -21.09 7.68
N PHE A 189 -0.52 -20.14 8.48
CA PHE A 189 -1.14 -20.39 9.77
C PHE A 189 -2.52 -19.75 9.89
N ALA A 190 -3.48 -20.50 10.43
CA ALA A 190 -4.79 -19.98 10.81
C ALA A 190 -4.80 -19.63 12.30
N ALA A 191 -5.18 -18.39 12.63
CA ALA A 191 -5.28 -17.90 14.01
C ALA A 191 -6.74 -17.64 14.42
N ASP A 192 -7.03 -17.72 15.71
CA ASP A 192 -8.31 -17.28 16.27
C ASP A 192 -8.33 -15.75 16.44
N GLY A 193 -9.49 -15.13 16.26
CA GLY A 193 -9.65 -13.67 16.29
C GLY A 193 -9.96 -13.06 14.92
N SER A 194 -9.75 -11.75 14.80
CA SER A 194 -9.88 -10.93 13.59
C SER A 194 -8.52 -10.63 12.95
N SER A 195 -8.51 -9.94 11.80
CA SER A 195 -7.25 -9.46 11.20
C SER A 195 -6.53 -8.46 12.11
N ASP A 196 -7.29 -7.61 12.82
CA ASP A 196 -6.72 -6.62 13.73
C ASP A 196 -6.03 -7.31 14.93
N ASP A 197 -6.61 -8.42 15.43
CA ASP A 197 -6.01 -9.23 16.50
C ASP A 197 -4.68 -9.88 16.06
N ILE A 198 -4.55 -10.24 14.78
CA ILE A 198 -3.32 -10.81 14.20
C ILE A 198 -2.23 -9.74 14.04
N ASP A 199 -2.60 -8.50 13.74
CA ASP A 199 -1.65 -7.41 13.55
C ASP A 199 -0.96 -7.00 14.88
N VAL A 200 -1.61 -7.21 16.03
CA VAL A 200 -1.03 -6.91 17.36
C VAL A 200 0.30 -7.65 17.62
N PRO A 201 0.36 -9.00 17.60
CA PRO A 201 1.62 -9.71 17.79
C PRO A 201 2.63 -9.44 16.68
N ILE A 202 2.20 -9.24 15.43
CA ILE A 202 3.11 -8.88 14.32
C ILE A 202 3.80 -7.55 14.60
N ARG A 203 3.05 -6.53 15.02
CA ARG A 203 3.61 -5.22 15.39
C ARG A 203 4.57 -5.31 16.56
N ARG A 204 4.28 -6.16 17.54
CA ARG A 204 5.18 -6.44 18.67
C ARG A 204 6.50 -7.07 18.20
N LEU A 205 6.47 -8.01 17.24
CA LEU A 205 7.70 -8.58 16.66
C LEU A 205 8.56 -7.49 16.02
N PHE A 206 7.96 -6.54 15.29
CA PHE A 206 8.70 -5.42 14.70
C PHE A 206 9.19 -4.38 15.71
N SER A 207 8.61 -4.31 16.90
CA SER A 207 9.12 -3.44 17.97
C SER A 207 10.41 -3.99 18.61
N ASP A 208 10.67 -5.30 18.50
CA ASP A 208 11.90 -5.92 18.96
C ASP A 208 12.99 -5.79 17.89
N GLN A 209 13.77 -4.71 17.98
CA GLN A 209 14.82 -4.40 17.01
C GLN A 209 15.96 -5.44 16.98
N GLU A 210 16.17 -6.18 18.07
CA GLU A 210 17.17 -7.25 18.10
C GLU A 210 16.67 -8.45 17.29
N LEU A 211 15.42 -8.86 17.52
CA LEU A 211 14.78 -9.92 16.75
C LEU A 211 14.71 -9.59 15.25
N VAL A 212 14.34 -8.34 14.92
CA VAL A 212 14.27 -7.86 13.53
C VAL A 212 15.63 -8.00 12.85
N LYS A 213 16.72 -7.57 13.50
CA LYS A 213 18.07 -7.67 12.94
C LYS A 213 18.55 -9.11 12.84
N GLN A 214 18.37 -9.90 13.90
CA GLN A 214 18.82 -11.29 13.97
C GLN A 214 18.19 -12.16 12.88
N HIS A 215 16.91 -11.95 12.59
CA HIS A 215 16.16 -12.76 11.62
C HIS A 215 15.90 -12.07 10.29
N SER A 216 16.40 -10.83 10.11
CA SER A 216 16.08 -9.99 8.95
C SER A 216 14.57 -9.97 8.68
N LEU A 217 13.79 -9.65 9.73
CA LEU A 217 12.34 -9.62 9.66
C LEU A 217 11.87 -8.48 8.75
N MET A 218 10.98 -8.80 7.82
CA MET A 218 10.40 -7.86 6.87
C MET A 218 8.88 -8.01 6.85
N SER A 219 8.17 -6.98 6.38
CA SER A 219 6.73 -7.08 6.13
C SER A 219 6.41 -6.84 4.67
N LEU A 220 5.49 -7.65 4.13
CA LEU A 220 4.85 -7.39 2.83
C LEU A 220 3.45 -6.80 2.98
N ASN A 221 2.99 -6.49 4.20
CA ASN A 221 1.76 -5.73 4.42
C ASN A 221 1.87 -4.32 3.83
N SER A 222 0.75 -3.61 3.77
CA SER A 222 0.74 -2.23 3.24
C SER A 222 1.48 -1.21 4.11
N VAL A 223 2.04 -1.63 5.25
CA VAL A 223 3.04 -0.87 6.02
C VAL A 223 4.30 -0.64 5.19
N ASN A 224 4.71 -1.60 4.36
CA ASN A 224 5.88 -1.46 3.51
C ASN A 224 5.65 -0.36 2.44
N TRP A 225 6.54 0.64 2.39
CA TRP A 225 6.42 1.78 1.48
C TRP A 225 6.32 1.35 0.01
N SER A 226 7.05 0.33 -0.41
CA SER A 226 7.03 -0.15 -1.80
C SER A 226 5.63 -0.54 -2.26
N ARG A 227 4.80 -1.10 -1.36
CA ARG A 227 3.40 -1.42 -1.66
C ARG A 227 2.60 -0.16 -2.01
N VAL A 228 2.78 0.93 -1.27
CA VAL A 228 2.07 2.20 -1.50
C VAL A 228 2.63 2.93 -2.72
N MET A 229 3.95 2.94 -2.89
CA MET A 229 4.65 3.55 -4.03
C MET A 229 4.14 3.00 -5.37
N VAL A 230 4.04 1.67 -5.51
CA VAL A 230 3.55 1.06 -6.76
C VAL A 230 2.06 1.38 -6.98
N GLN A 231 1.27 1.49 -5.91
CA GLN A 231 -0.16 1.82 -6.00
C GLN A 231 -0.40 3.24 -6.53
N LEU A 232 0.56 4.17 -6.44
CA LEU A 232 0.44 5.49 -7.05
C LEU A 232 0.16 5.38 -8.57
N ALA A 233 0.72 4.36 -9.22
CA ALA A 233 0.61 4.18 -10.67
C ALA A 233 -0.83 3.97 -11.14
N HIS A 234 -1.70 3.26 -10.42
CA HIS A 234 -3.08 3.08 -10.88
C HIS A 234 -3.96 4.31 -10.68
N PHE A 235 -3.65 5.16 -9.70
CA PHE A 235 -4.30 6.49 -9.58
C PHE A 235 -3.88 7.38 -10.74
N ILE A 236 -2.59 7.44 -11.04
CA ILE A 236 -2.07 8.22 -12.17
C ILE A 236 -2.64 7.66 -13.49
N TYR A 237 -2.67 6.35 -13.67
CA TYR A 237 -3.25 5.69 -14.84
C TYR A 237 -4.72 6.06 -15.04
N ALA A 238 -5.56 5.93 -14.00
CA ALA A 238 -6.95 6.34 -14.07
C ALA A 238 -7.08 7.84 -14.43
N TYR A 239 -6.26 8.69 -13.82
CA TYR A 239 -6.25 10.11 -14.12
C TYR A 239 -5.95 10.39 -15.59
N LEU A 240 -4.90 9.80 -16.14
CA LEU A 240 -4.50 9.98 -17.55
C LEU A 240 -5.61 9.55 -18.53
N HIS A 241 -6.39 8.52 -18.20
CA HIS A 241 -7.37 7.92 -19.12
C HIS A 241 -8.83 8.40 -18.91
N VAL A 242 -9.14 9.03 -17.77
CA VAL A 242 -10.52 9.38 -17.38
C VAL A 242 -10.72 10.87 -17.15
N SER A 243 -9.69 11.61 -16.70
CA SER A 243 -9.85 13.02 -16.31
C SER A 243 -10.20 13.96 -17.46
N GLY A 244 -9.95 13.55 -18.70
CA GLY A 244 -10.07 14.40 -19.87
C GLY A 244 -8.86 15.33 -20.10
N LEU A 245 -7.71 14.98 -19.52
CA LEU A 245 -6.44 15.70 -19.69
C LEU A 245 -6.10 16.00 -21.16
N GLU A 246 -6.39 15.06 -22.07
CA GLU A 246 -6.12 15.21 -23.50
C GLU A 246 -6.98 16.31 -24.15
N GLN A 247 -8.16 16.59 -23.61
CA GLN A 247 -9.03 17.66 -24.09
C GLN A 247 -8.76 19.02 -23.41
N ALA A 248 -7.92 19.05 -22.37
CA ALA A 248 -7.59 20.28 -21.67
C ALA A 248 -6.60 21.14 -22.48
N GLU A 249 -6.95 22.41 -22.70
CA GLU A 249 -6.08 23.36 -23.39
C GLU A 249 -4.72 23.52 -22.71
N MET A 250 -3.67 23.77 -23.50
CA MET A 250 -2.34 24.06 -22.96
C MET A 250 -2.40 25.31 -22.07
N GLY A 251 -1.99 25.18 -20.81
CA GLY A 251 -2.03 26.26 -19.81
C GLY A 251 -3.34 26.35 -19.02
N ALA A 252 -4.38 25.59 -19.37
CA ALA A 252 -5.59 25.49 -18.54
C ALA A 252 -5.31 24.69 -17.24
N PRO A 253 -6.09 24.94 -16.17
CA PRO A 253 -6.04 24.10 -14.97
C PRO A 253 -6.29 22.63 -15.30
N LEU A 254 -5.58 21.74 -14.61
CA LEU A 254 -5.79 20.31 -14.73
C LEU A 254 -7.24 19.94 -14.33
N PRO A 255 -7.94 19.10 -15.13
CA PRO A 255 -9.31 18.71 -14.81
C PRO A 255 -9.34 17.85 -13.54
N ALA A 256 -10.28 18.13 -12.64
CA ALA A 256 -10.47 17.34 -11.43
C ALA A 256 -11.10 15.98 -11.74
N LEU A 257 -10.68 14.94 -11.03
CA LEU A 257 -11.24 13.60 -11.16
C LEU A 257 -11.65 13.05 -9.79
N GLU A 258 -12.90 12.60 -9.68
CA GLU A 258 -13.39 11.87 -8.51
C GLU A 258 -13.02 10.38 -8.60
N MET A 259 -12.50 9.82 -7.51
CA MET A 259 -12.18 8.40 -7.40
C MET A 259 -12.75 7.82 -6.11
N VAL A 260 -13.57 6.79 -6.26
CA VAL A 260 -14.14 6.02 -5.14
C VAL A 260 -13.26 4.81 -4.86
N VAL A 261 -12.78 4.70 -3.62
CA VAL A 261 -11.80 3.68 -3.22
C VAL A 261 -12.37 2.86 -2.06
N PRO A 262 -12.68 1.57 -2.27
CA PRO A 262 -12.97 0.65 -1.18
C PRO A 262 -11.78 0.60 -0.20
N THR A 263 -12.03 0.95 1.05
CA THR A 263 -10.99 1.27 2.03
C THR A 263 -11.15 0.42 3.29
N GLY A 264 -10.14 -0.41 3.56
CA GLY A 264 -9.94 -1.11 4.83
C GLY A 264 -8.72 -0.55 5.55
N GLY A 265 -7.56 -1.21 5.41
CA GLY A 265 -6.27 -0.81 6.00
C GLY A 265 -5.68 0.52 5.48
N ALA A 266 -6.42 1.28 4.68
CA ALA A 266 -6.12 2.61 4.14
C ALA A 266 -4.87 2.78 3.23
N GLY A 267 -4.14 1.72 2.88
CA GLY A 267 -2.94 1.84 2.03
C GLY A 267 -3.24 2.41 0.63
N ASN A 268 -4.31 1.92 0.00
CA ASN A 268 -4.71 2.35 -1.34
C ASN A 268 -5.18 3.82 -1.35
N ILE A 269 -6.00 4.23 -0.38
CA ILE A 269 -6.44 5.62 -0.30
C ILE A 269 -5.28 6.57 0.06
N ALA A 270 -4.32 6.12 0.88
CA ALA A 270 -3.11 6.87 1.17
C ALA A 270 -2.27 7.10 -0.11
N ALA A 271 -2.17 6.12 -1.01
CA ALA A 271 -1.56 6.29 -2.32
C ALA A 271 -2.27 7.40 -3.13
N GLY A 272 -3.61 7.40 -3.15
CA GLY A 272 -4.39 8.48 -3.75
C GLY A 272 -4.10 9.86 -3.14
N CYS A 273 -4.01 9.95 -1.80
CA CYS A 273 -3.67 11.18 -1.10
C CYS A 273 -2.27 11.68 -1.47
N ILE A 274 -1.30 10.77 -1.61
CA ILE A 274 0.05 11.10 -2.08
C ILE A 274 -0.01 11.66 -3.50
N VAL A 275 -0.73 11.01 -4.42
CA VAL A 275 -0.92 11.50 -5.80
C VAL A 275 -1.57 12.90 -5.83
N LYS A 276 -2.54 13.17 -4.95
CA LYS A 276 -3.12 14.52 -4.77
C LYS A 276 -2.04 15.53 -4.34
N GLN A 277 -1.18 15.17 -3.39
CA GLN A 277 -0.06 16.02 -2.92
C GLN A 277 1.06 16.18 -3.96
N MET A 278 1.16 15.28 -4.94
CA MET A 278 2.08 15.41 -6.09
C MET A 278 1.56 16.38 -7.17
N GLY A 279 0.38 16.99 -6.98
CA GLY A 279 -0.19 18.03 -7.84
C GLY A 279 -1.33 17.59 -8.76
N ILE A 280 -1.77 16.33 -8.68
CA ILE A 280 -2.88 15.83 -9.49
C ILE A 280 -4.22 16.15 -8.79
N PRO A 281 -5.18 16.83 -9.45
CA PRO A 281 -6.44 17.24 -8.83
C PRO A 281 -7.39 16.04 -8.67
N LEU A 282 -7.23 15.30 -7.58
CA LEU A 282 -8.10 14.19 -7.20
C LEU A 282 -9.10 14.58 -6.10
N CYS A 283 -10.37 14.26 -6.33
CA CYS A 283 -11.39 14.16 -5.29
C CYS A 283 -11.48 12.69 -4.85
N LEU A 284 -11.09 12.39 -3.62
CA LEU A 284 -10.99 11.01 -3.13
C LEU A 284 -12.16 10.69 -2.21
N VAL A 285 -12.87 9.59 -2.50
CA VAL A 285 -13.98 9.10 -1.69
C VAL A 285 -13.58 7.75 -1.09
N ALA A 286 -13.37 7.73 0.23
CA ALA A 286 -13.16 6.48 0.96
C ALA A 286 -14.51 5.77 1.17
N MET A 287 -14.69 4.61 0.54
CA MET A 287 -15.87 3.76 0.74
C MET A 287 -15.53 2.68 1.76
N THR A 288 -16.29 2.61 2.85
CA THR A 288 -16.18 1.56 3.88
C THR A 288 -17.42 0.68 3.89
N ASN A 289 -17.32 -0.48 4.53
CA ASN A 289 -18.50 -1.29 4.86
C ASN A 289 -18.99 -0.94 6.29
N ALA A 290 -19.62 -1.89 6.99
CA ALA A 290 -20.06 -1.72 8.38
C ALA A 290 -18.92 -1.41 9.38
N ASN A 291 -17.67 -1.68 9.00
CA ASN A 291 -16.47 -1.28 9.75
C ASN A 291 -16.04 0.11 9.29
N ASP A 292 -16.61 1.13 9.94
CA ASP A 292 -16.75 2.48 9.40
C ASP A 292 -15.80 3.52 10.01
N ILE A 293 -14.74 3.09 10.70
CA ILE A 293 -13.81 3.99 11.39
C ILE A 293 -13.27 5.10 10.47
N VAL A 294 -12.89 4.76 9.23
CA VAL A 294 -12.42 5.76 8.25
C VAL A 294 -13.53 6.74 7.88
N HIS A 295 -14.76 6.26 7.71
CA HIS A 295 -15.92 7.13 7.45
C HIS A 295 -16.16 8.11 8.62
N ARG A 296 -16.20 7.64 9.87
CA ARG A 296 -16.38 8.51 11.06
C ARG A 296 -15.24 9.49 11.24
N THR A 297 -14.00 9.07 10.97
CA THR A 297 -12.82 9.93 10.99
C THR A 297 -12.97 11.10 10.02
N VAL A 298 -13.35 10.79 8.77
CA VAL A 298 -13.55 11.80 7.73
C VAL A 298 -14.84 12.60 7.98
N GLN A 299 -15.89 12.06 8.58
CA GLN A 299 -17.14 12.81 8.75
C GLN A 299 -17.08 13.74 9.98
N SER A 300 -16.69 13.21 11.14
CA SER A 300 -16.79 13.89 12.44
C SER A 300 -15.46 14.01 13.19
N GLY A 301 -14.39 13.37 12.72
CA GLY A 301 -13.08 13.40 13.37
C GLY A 301 -12.93 12.31 14.42
N ASP A 302 -13.90 11.41 14.54
CA ASP A 302 -13.87 10.29 15.47
C ASP A 302 -13.06 9.12 14.88
N PHE A 303 -11.82 8.99 15.35
CA PHE A 303 -10.90 7.89 15.01
C PHE A 303 -10.88 6.87 16.15
N SER A 304 -11.97 6.12 16.28
CA SER A 304 -12.11 5.09 17.30
C SER A 304 -12.51 3.74 16.73
N MET A 305 -11.92 2.67 17.27
CA MET A 305 -12.31 1.31 16.94
C MET A 305 -13.70 1.00 17.53
N ALA A 306 -14.52 0.29 16.77
CA ALA A 306 -15.67 -0.40 17.35
C ALA A 306 -15.20 -1.55 18.25
N THR A 307 -16.04 -1.98 19.19
CA THR A 307 -15.73 -3.10 20.10
C THR A 307 -15.45 -4.41 19.36
N ASN A 308 -16.11 -4.63 18.22
CA ASN A 308 -15.99 -5.84 17.44
C ASN A 308 -15.85 -5.52 15.95
N VAL A 309 -15.05 -6.30 15.24
CA VAL A 309 -15.04 -6.34 13.78
C VAL A 309 -16.29 -7.06 13.29
N THR A 310 -17.11 -6.37 12.52
CA THR A 310 -18.35 -6.91 11.93
C THR A 310 -18.00 -7.64 10.64
N GLN A 311 -18.37 -8.91 10.54
CA GLN A 311 -18.18 -9.68 9.30
C GLN A 311 -19.16 -9.20 8.22
N THR A 312 -18.67 -8.96 7.01
CA THR A 312 -19.48 -8.51 5.88
C THR A 312 -19.27 -9.35 4.63
N MET A 313 -19.94 -8.96 3.54
CA MET A 313 -19.71 -9.54 2.20
C MET A 313 -18.38 -9.10 1.57
N ALA A 314 -17.69 -8.11 2.15
CA ALA A 314 -16.41 -7.59 1.69
C ALA A 314 -15.34 -7.78 2.78
N PRO A 315 -14.96 -9.03 3.11
CA PRO A 315 -14.12 -9.34 4.28
C PRO A 315 -12.74 -8.70 4.24
N ALA A 316 -12.21 -8.43 3.04
CA ALA A 316 -10.92 -7.78 2.87
C ALA A 316 -10.84 -6.35 3.45
N ILE A 317 -12.00 -5.71 3.70
CA ILE A 317 -12.10 -4.38 4.34
C ILE A 317 -12.85 -4.43 5.68
N ASP A 318 -13.03 -5.61 6.29
CA ASP A 318 -13.51 -5.75 7.66
C ASP A 318 -12.39 -5.40 8.66
N ILE A 319 -12.06 -4.11 8.77
CA ILE A 319 -10.90 -3.58 9.50
C ILE A 319 -11.32 -2.42 10.41
N GLN A 320 -10.90 -2.45 11.67
CA GLN A 320 -11.07 -1.36 12.65
C GLN A 320 -9.74 -0.65 12.97
N ASP A 321 -8.58 -1.25 12.67
CA ASP A 321 -7.27 -0.59 12.75
C ASP A 321 -6.73 -0.24 11.33
N PRO A 322 -7.17 0.89 10.72
CA PRO A 322 -6.75 1.29 9.38
C PRO A 322 -5.37 1.96 9.43
N TYR A 323 -4.34 1.19 9.75
CA TYR A 323 -3.02 1.70 10.12
C TYR A 323 -2.41 2.72 9.14
N ASN A 324 -2.68 2.66 7.82
CA ASN A 324 -2.17 3.67 6.87
C ASN A 324 -2.83 5.05 6.98
N MET A 325 -3.88 5.21 7.78
CA MET A 325 -4.36 6.54 8.14
C MET A 325 -3.25 7.38 8.80
N GLU A 326 -2.26 6.74 9.43
CA GLU A 326 -1.05 7.41 9.93
C GLU A 326 -0.32 8.20 8.83
N ARG A 327 -0.18 7.64 7.62
CA ARG A 327 0.41 8.35 6.46
C ARG A 327 -0.46 9.53 6.02
N VAL A 328 -1.78 9.36 6.05
CA VAL A 328 -2.72 10.44 5.69
C VAL A 328 -2.64 11.58 6.70
N PHE A 329 -2.62 11.26 8.00
CA PHE A 329 -2.46 12.26 9.07
C PHE A 329 -1.14 13.01 8.94
N TRP A 330 -0.04 12.31 8.63
CA TRP A 330 1.25 12.94 8.39
C TRP A 330 1.25 13.90 7.19
N LEU A 331 0.56 13.55 6.10
CA LEU A 331 0.41 14.46 4.95
C LEU A 331 -0.42 15.70 5.32
N LEU A 332 -1.55 15.51 6.00
CA LEU A 332 -2.46 16.59 6.39
C LEU A 332 -1.91 17.46 7.53
N SER A 333 -1.00 16.96 8.35
CA SER A 333 -0.37 17.73 9.42
C SER A 333 0.76 18.63 8.93
N GLY A 334 1.02 18.66 7.61
CA GLY A 334 2.20 19.33 7.08
C GLY A 334 3.50 18.62 7.47
N ARG A 335 3.46 17.28 7.60
CA ARG A 335 4.60 16.41 7.95
C ARG A 335 5.07 16.54 9.40
N ASP A 336 4.18 16.96 10.30
CA ASP A 336 4.46 17.04 11.74
C ASP A 336 4.48 15.63 12.37
N GLY A 337 5.69 15.08 12.51
CA GLY A 337 5.89 13.76 13.09
C GLY A 337 5.61 13.68 14.59
N ALA A 338 5.79 14.77 15.34
CA ALA A 338 5.54 14.79 16.79
C ALA A 338 4.03 14.73 17.07
N LEU A 339 3.23 15.47 16.29
CA LEU A 339 1.77 15.40 16.36
C LEU A 339 1.29 13.98 16.03
N VAL A 340 1.72 13.41 14.90
CA VAL A 340 1.31 12.07 14.47
C VAL A 340 1.70 11.01 15.50
N LYS A 341 2.91 11.10 16.05
CA LYS A 341 3.35 10.20 17.13
C LYS A 341 2.37 10.22 18.31
N GLY A 342 2.05 11.40 18.83
CA GLY A 342 1.13 11.53 19.97
C GLY A 342 -0.26 10.97 19.68
N MET A 343 -0.82 11.28 18.50
CA MET A 343 -2.12 10.77 18.07
C MET A 343 -2.14 9.24 18.00
N MET A 344 -1.10 8.65 17.39
CA MET A 344 -1.05 7.21 17.16
C MET A 344 -0.71 6.43 18.43
N GLU A 345 0.09 6.97 19.35
CA GLU A 345 0.34 6.37 20.65
C GLU A 345 -0.93 6.37 21.52
N GLU A 346 -1.70 7.48 21.52
CA GLU A 346 -2.99 7.54 22.22
C GLU A 346 -3.99 6.54 21.63
N PHE A 347 -4.10 6.48 20.30
CA PHE A 347 -4.97 5.51 19.62
C PHE A 347 -4.55 4.07 19.92
N GLN A 348 -3.26 3.75 19.89
CA GLN A 348 -2.76 2.40 20.21
C GLN A 348 -3.02 2.01 21.67
N HIS A 349 -3.04 2.96 22.60
CA HIS A 349 -3.30 2.69 24.01
C HIS A 349 -4.81 2.56 24.32
N SER A 350 -5.63 3.43 23.74
CA SER A 350 -7.05 3.58 24.13
C SER A 350 -8.04 3.08 23.08
N HIS A 351 -7.56 2.71 21.88
CA HIS A 351 -8.34 2.40 20.68
C HIS A 351 -9.24 3.55 20.21
N ARG A 352 -8.97 4.77 20.66
CA ARG A 352 -9.78 5.96 20.37
C ARG A 352 -8.90 7.19 20.25
N HIS A 353 -9.25 8.10 19.35
CA HIS A 353 -8.70 9.43 19.27
C HIS A 353 -9.71 10.35 18.57
N THR A 354 -9.68 11.64 18.90
CA THR A 354 -10.46 12.66 18.19
C THR A 354 -9.50 13.55 17.43
N LEU A 355 -9.65 13.62 16.11
CA LEU A 355 -8.78 14.42 15.27
C LEU A 355 -8.80 15.89 15.70
N PRO A 356 -7.62 16.55 15.81
CA PRO A 356 -7.55 17.99 15.99
C PRO A 356 -8.33 18.72 14.88
N GLU A 357 -9.07 19.77 15.25
CA GLU A 357 -9.92 20.53 14.31
C GLU A 357 -9.13 21.07 13.10
N ALA A 358 -7.88 21.49 13.34
CA ALA A 358 -6.97 21.95 12.30
C ALA A 358 -6.64 20.88 11.25
N LEU A 359 -6.57 19.61 11.66
CA LEU A 359 -6.32 18.48 10.77
C LEU A 359 -7.62 18.07 10.05
N HIS A 360 -8.74 18.05 10.78
CA HIS A 360 -10.05 17.68 10.25
C HIS A 360 -10.56 18.63 9.16
N LYS A 361 -10.18 19.91 9.21
CA LYS A 361 -10.59 20.90 8.20
C LYS A 361 -9.84 20.79 6.86
N GLN A 362 -8.80 19.97 6.75
CA GLN A 362 -7.96 19.85 5.54
C GLN A 362 -8.40 18.75 4.54
N LYS A 363 -9.65 18.29 4.61
CA LYS A 363 -10.17 17.20 3.74
C LYS A 363 -10.16 17.54 2.25
#